data_AF-A0A2U2M429-F1
#
_entry.id   AF-A0A2U2M429-F1
#
_cell.length_a   1.000
_cell.length_b   1.000
_cell.length_c   1.000
_cell.angle_alpha   90.00
_cell.angle_beta   90.00
_cell.angle_gamma   90.00
#
_symmetry.space_group_name_H-M   'P 1'
#
loop_
_entity.id
_entity.type
_entity.pdbx_description
1 polymer ?
#
loop_
_entity_poly.entity_id
_entity_poly.type
_entity_poly.pdbx_seq_one_letter_code
_entity_poly.pdbx_strand_id
1 'polypeptide(L)'
;MLNSNLTNVVVVKFLKTARGKKHRGKLYLYSKPYYFKISPKLVTDLMVNQVVLVKDIRGKEVYAVVQEMLSLPPKQMRIHKPVLKVITLSEGRIKLGQVKCDRIMYNN
;
A
#
# COMPACT_ATOMS: atom_id res chain seq x y z
N MET A 1 -22.95 -13.33 -8.94
CA MET A 1 -22.06 -13.50 -7.77
C MET A 1 -20.64 -13.22 -8.22
N LEU A 2 -20.02 -12.13 -7.76
CA LEU A 2 -18.67 -11.73 -8.14
C LEU A 2 -17.64 -12.62 -7.43
N ASN A 3 -16.79 -13.30 -8.22
CA ASN A 3 -15.72 -14.19 -7.75
C ASN A 3 -14.76 -13.45 -6.80
N SER A 4 -14.88 -13.72 -5.50
CA SER A 4 -14.01 -13.23 -4.42
C SER A 4 -12.61 -13.89 -4.38
N ASN A 5 -12.15 -14.53 -5.46
CA ASN A 5 -11.03 -15.50 -5.42
C ASN A 5 -9.78 -15.17 -6.26
N LEU A 6 -9.63 -13.97 -6.81
CA LEU A 6 -8.55 -13.72 -7.77
C LEU A 6 -7.61 -12.56 -7.44
N THR A 7 -7.86 -11.81 -6.36
CA THR A 7 -6.92 -10.77 -5.95
C THR A 7 -5.62 -11.37 -5.44
N ASN A 8 -4.53 -11.14 -6.16
CA ASN A 8 -3.23 -11.70 -5.85
C ASN A 8 -2.08 -10.68 -5.92
N VAL A 9 -2.39 -9.44 -6.29
CA VAL A 9 -1.44 -8.31 -6.31
C VAL A 9 -2.09 -7.07 -5.71
N VAL A 10 -1.30 -6.28 -4.97
CA VAL A 10 -1.65 -4.93 -4.53
C VAL A 10 -0.76 -3.91 -5.20
N VAL A 11 -1.37 -2.78 -5.55
CA VAL A 11 -0.66 -1.56 -5.91
C VAL A 11 -0.56 -0.70 -4.67
N VAL A 12 0.66 -0.29 -4.33
CA VAL A 12 0.94 0.51 -3.13
C VAL A 12 1.75 1.75 -3.47
N LYS A 13 1.63 2.77 -2.61
CA LYS A 13 2.54 3.92 -2.60
C LYS A 13 3.27 3.98 -1.27
N PHE A 14 4.59 4.16 -1.32
CA PHE A 14 5.41 4.21 -0.10
C PHE A 14 5.15 5.48 0.69
N LEU A 15 5.05 5.34 2.00
CA LEU A 15 5.06 6.47 2.93
C LEU A 15 6.49 6.97 3.09
N LYS A 16 6.68 8.27 2.84
CA LYS A 16 7.95 8.95 3.04
C LYS A 16 7.76 10.09 4.03
N THR A 17 8.81 10.34 4.82
CA THR A 17 8.88 11.52 5.67
C THR A 17 9.34 12.71 4.84
N ALA A 18 8.64 13.84 4.97
CA ALA A 18 9.03 15.07 4.31
C ALA A 18 10.42 15.50 4.79
N ARG A 19 11.29 15.83 3.84
CA ARG A 19 12.63 16.34 4.12
C ARG A 19 12.54 17.85 4.31
N GLY A 20 13.17 18.36 5.37
CA GLY A 20 13.23 19.79 5.67
C GLY A 20 12.55 20.18 7.00
N LYS A 21 13.08 21.21 7.67
CA LYS A 21 12.65 21.64 9.00
C LYS A 21 11.15 22.01 9.07
N LYS A 22 10.60 22.61 8.00
CA LYS A 22 9.19 23.06 7.92
C LYS A 22 8.15 21.94 7.81
N HIS A 23 8.56 20.75 7.39
CA HIS A 23 7.67 19.60 7.17
C HIS A 23 8.03 18.40 8.04
N ARG A 24 8.89 18.60 9.05
CA ARG A 24 9.38 17.55 9.94
C ARG A 24 8.19 16.86 10.62
N GLY A 25 8.13 15.53 10.52
CA GLY A 25 7.02 14.72 11.06
C GLY A 25 5.84 14.51 10.11
N LYS A 26 5.76 15.20 8.96
CA LYS A 26 4.73 14.95 7.95
C LYS A 26 5.09 13.72 7.09
N LEU A 27 4.11 12.83 6.92
CA LEU A 27 4.19 11.70 6.00
C LEU A 27 3.49 12.06 4.68
N TYR A 28 4.07 11.66 3.56
CA TYR A 28 3.47 11.80 2.25
C TYR A 28 3.57 10.48 1.47
N LEU A 29 2.65 10.29 0.53
CA LEU A 29 2.71 9.19 -0.41
C LEU A 29 3.70 9.53 -1.52
N TYR A 30 4.66 8.65 -1.73
CA TYR A 30 5.55 8.75 -2.88
C TYR A 30 4.73 8.57 -4.17
N SER A 31 5.02 9.39 -5.18
CA SER A 31 4.19 9.48 -6.39
C SER A 31 4.15 8.18 -7.20
N LYS A 32 5.25 7.43 -7.23
CA LYS A 32 5.35 6.18 -8.01
C LYS A 32 4.63 5.03 -7.31
N PRO A 33 3.71 4.32 -8.01
CA PRO A 33 3.12 3.10 -7.51
C PRO A 33 4.09 1.92 -7.62
N TYR A 34 3.90 0.92 -6.76
CA TYR A 34 4.66 -0.32 -6.75
C TYR A 34 3.73 -1.52 -6.58
N TYR A 35 4.08 -2.64 -7.20
CA TYR A 35 3.27 -3.86 -7.22
C TYR A 35 3.89 -4.91 -6.29
N PHE A 36 3.06 -5.48 -5.41
CA PHE A 36 3.44 -6.56 -4.51
C PHE A 36 2.43 -7.69 -4.59
N LYS A 37 2.92 -8.93 -4.57
CA LYS A 37 2.03 -10.09 -4.50
C LYS A 37 1.49 -10.28 -3.09
N ILE A 38 0.24 -10.68 -3.00
CA ILE A 38 -0.44 -10.95 -1.73
C ILE A 38 -0.42 -12.45 -1.48
N SER A 39 -0.08 -12.85 -0.26
CA SER A 39 -0.29 -14.23 0.17
C SER A 39 -1.80 -14.45 0.40
N PRO A 40 -2.38 -15.61 0.03
CA PRO A 40 -3.81 -15.89 0.25
C PRO A 40 -4.28 -15.62 1.69
N LYS A 41 -3.41 -15.87 2.68
CA LYS A 41 -3.67 -15.63 4.10
C LYS A 41 -3.85 -14.15 4.48
N LEU A 42 -3.37 -13.23 3.64
CA LEU A 42 -3.44 -11.78 3.89
C LEU A 42 -4.54 -11.10 3.07
N VAL A 43 -5.13 -11.79 2.08
CA VAL A 43 -6.13 -11.19 1.17
C VAL A 43 -7.39 -10.76 1.90
N THR A 44 -7.82 -11.52 2.91
CA THR A 44 -9.05 -11.26 3.68
C THR A 44 -8.98 -9.99 4.52
N ASP A 45 -7.77 -9.63 4.95
CA ASP A 45 -7.56 -8.55 5.92
C ASP A 45 -7.14 -7.23 5.24
N LEU A 46 -7.04 -7.26 3.92
CA LEU A 46 -6.47 -6.17 3.13
C LEU A 46 -7.59 -5.31 2.55
N MET A 47 -7.49 -4.00 2.77
CA MET A 47 -8.40 -2.98 2.26
C MET A 47 -7.62 -1.87 1.55
N VAL A 48 -8.27 -1.19 0.61
CA VAL A 48 -7.72 0.04 0.02
C VAL A 48 -7.55 1.09 1.14
N ASN A 49 -6.51 1.91 1.04
CA ASN A 49 -6.06 2.88 2.05
C ASN A 49 -5.49 2.27 3.34
N GLN A 50 -5.37 0.95 3.44
CA GLN A 50 -4.70 0.32 4.58
C GLN A 50 -3.18 0.44 4.45
N VAL A 51 -2.51 0.48 5.61
CA VAL A 51 -1.05 0.46 5.66
C VAL A 51 -0.56 -0.98 5.66
N VAL A 52 0.44 -1.25 4.84
CA VAL A 52 1.13 -2.54 4.77
C VAL A 52 2.63 -2.32 4.93
N LEU A 53 3.31 -3.35 5.44
CA LEU A 53 4.76 -3.42 5.50
C LEU A 53 5.27 -4.25 4.32
N VAL A 54 6.21 -3.70 3.57
CA VAL A 54 6.82 -4.35 2.39
C VAL A 54 8.34 -4.18 2.40
N LYS A 55 9.05 -4.96 1.59
CA LYS A 55 10.48 -4.75 1.33
C LYS A 55 10.69 -4.00 0.02
N ASP A 56 11.44 -2.91 0.08
CA ASP A 56 11.81 -2.15 -1.12
C ASP A 56 12.83 -2.92 -2.00
N ILE A 57 13.28 -2.29 -3.08
CA ILE A 57 14.28 -2.89 -3.98
C ILE A 57 15.61 -3.20 -3.27
N ARG A 58 15.97 -2.45 -2.23
CA ARG A 58 17.19 -2.63 -1.41
C ARG A 58 17.00 -3.63 -0.26
N GLY A 59 15.82 -4.22 -0.13
CA GLY A 59 15.49 -5.17 0.93
C GLY A 59 15.14 -4.53 2.27
N LYS A 60 15.01 -3.19 2.33
CA LYS A 60 14.62 -2.47 3.54
C LYS A 60 13.11 -2.52 3.73
N GLU A 61 12.68 -2.66 4.97
CA GLU A 61 11.26 -2.59 5.33
C GLU A 61 10.73 -1.15 5.27
N VAL A 62 9.63 -0.97 4.55
CA VAL A 62 9.02 0.33 4.29
C VAL A 62 7.51 0.19 4.42
N TYR A 63 6.88 1.17 5.08
CA TYR A 63 5.43 1.28 5.14
C TYR A 63 4.88 1.82 3.82
N ALA A 64 3.81 1.21 3.33
CA ALA A 64 3.14 1.60 2.11
C ALA A 64 1.63 1.63 2.32
N VAL A 65 0.93 2.47 1.58
CA VAL A 65 -0.54 2.53 1.58
C VAL A 65 -1.04 1.83 0.35
N VAL A 66 -2.00 0.92 0.54
CA VAL A 66 -2.69 0.23 -0.54
C VAL A 66 -3.53 1.23 -1.31
N GLN A 67 -3.37 1.26 -2.63
CA GLN A 67 -4.11 2.14 -3.52
C GLN A 67 -5.13 1.35 -4.33
N GLU A 68 -4.75 0.14 -4.74
CA GLU A 68 -5.58 -0.70 -5.60
C GLU A 68 -5.25 -2.16 -5.36
N MET A 69 -6.22 -3.02 -5.66
CA MET A 69 -6.11 -4.47 -5.60
C MET A 69 -6.41 -5.06 -6.96
N LEU A 70 -5.53 -5.96 -7.42
CA LEU A 70 -5.56 -6.49 -8.78
C LEU A 70 -5.46 -8.01 -8.77
N SER A 71 -5.99 -8.58 -9.84
CA SER A 71 -5.80 -9.98 -10.22
C SER A 71 -4.89 -10.04 -11.44
N LEU A 72 -3.66 -10.55 -11.28
CA LEU A 72 -2.75 -10.81 -12.37
C LEU A 72 -2.62 -12.32 -12.65
N PRO A 73 -2.34 -12.75 -13.89
CA PRO A 73 -1.99 -14.13 -14.18
C PRO A 73 -0.81 -14.62 -13.31
N PRO A 74 -0.76 -15.90 -12.90
CA PRO A 74 0.27 -16.40 -11.98
C PRO A 74 1.72 -16.13 -12.43
N LYS A 75 1.98 -16.16 -13.75
CA LYS A 75 3.30 -15.85 -14.31
C LYS A 75 3.72 -14.40 -14.04
N GLN A 76 2.80 -13.45 -14.21
CA GLN A 76 3.04 -12.03 -13.95
C GLN A 76 3.06 -11.70 -12.47
N MET A 77 2.29 -12.42 -11.63
CA MET A 77 2.33 -12.23 -10.18
C MET A 77 3.69 -12.66 -9.57
N ARG A 78 4.29 -13.75 -10.07
CA ARG A 78 5.49 -14.37 -9.46
C ARG A 78 6.72 -13.47 -9.40
N ILE A 79 6.85 -12.53 -10.34
CA ILE A 79 8.00 -11.59 -10.39
C ILE A 79 7.95 -10.54 -9.26
N HIS A 80 6.79 -10.34 -8.64
CA HIS A 80 6.63 -9.33 -7.60
C HIS A 80 7.05 -9.85 -6.22
N LYS A 81 7.60 -8.93 -5.42
CA LYS A 81 7.93 -9.19 -4.01
C LYS A 81 6.64 -9.36 -3.19
N PRO A 82 6.64 -10.17 -2.11
CA PRO A 82 5.46 -10.36 -1.28
C PRO A 82 5.22 -9.15 -0.35
N VAL A 83 3.95 -8.93 -0.01
CA VAL A 83 3.58 -8.16 1.19
C VAL A 83 4.01 -8.93 2.43
N LEU A 84 4.62 -8.26 3.41
CA LEU A 84 5.10 -8.92 4.63
C LEU A 84 4.02 -9.00 5.70
N LYS A 85 3.35 -7.86 5.96
CA LYS A 85 2.36 -7.75 7.02
C LYS A 85 1.37 -6.64 6.71
N VAL A 86 0.11 -6.87 7.07
CA VAL A 86 -0.92 -5.84 7.10
C VAL A 86 -0.85 -5.12 8.45
N ILE A 87 -0.80 -3.79 8.43
CA ILE A 87 -0.69 -2.97 9.63
C ILE A 87 -2.07 -2.40 9.93
N THR A 88 -2.71 -2.94 10.96
CA THR A 88 -3.91 -2.35 11.55
C THR A 88 -3.48 -1.13 12.35
N LEU A 89 -3.85 0.06 11.88
CA LEU A 89 -3.70 1.28 12.65
C LEU A 89 -4.77 1.26 13.74
N SER A 90 -4.47 0.65 14.90
CA SER A 90 -5.25 0.93 16.11
C SER A 90 -5.09 2.42 16.43
N GLU A 91 -6.17 3.05 16.89
CA GLU A 91 -6.51 4.48 16.85
C GLU A 91 -5.52 5.49 17.48
N GLY A 92 -4.28 5.12 17.80
CA GLY A 92 -3.43 5.92 18.69
C GLY A 92 -2.03 6.31 18.23
N ARG A 93 -1.42 5.74 17.17
CA ARG A 93 0.06 5.91 16.98
C ARG A 93 0.57 6.40 15.64
N ILE A 94 -0.24 6.40 14.59
CA ILE A 94 0.11 7.11 13.36
C ILE A 94 -0.99 8.13 13.10
N LYS A 95 -0.79 9.36 13.60
CA LYS A 95 -1.44 10.52 13.00
C LYS A 95 -0.88 10.63 11.59
N LEU A 96 -1.47 9.91 10.64
CA LEU A 96 -1.44 10.26 9.22
C LEU A 96 -2.04 11.67 9.17
N GLY A 97 -1.23 12.69 9.50
CA GLY A 97 -1.70 14.04 9.61
C GLY A 97 -2.23 14.40 8.24
N GLN A 98 -3.56 14.37 8.11
CA GLN A 98 -4.30 14.47 6.85
C GLN A 98 -3.39 14.12 5.67
N VAL A 99 -3.14 12.83 5.43
CA VAL A 99 -2.90 12.46 4.04
C VAL A 99 -4.20 12.84 3.36
N LYS A 100 -4.28 14.08 2.88
CA LYS A 100 -5.22 14.45 1.84
C LYS A 100 -4.88 13.46 0.74
N CYS A 101 -5.63 12.36 0.72
CA CYS A 101 -6.14 11.87 -0.53
C CYS A 101 -6.92 13.07 -1.08
N ASP A 102 -6.20 14.01 -1.72
CA ASP A 102 -6.84 14.92 -2.63
C ASP A 102 -7.68 14.00 -3.50
N ARG A 103 -9.00 14.18 -3.42
CA ARG A 103 -9.99 13.49 -4.22
C ARG A 103 -9.34 13.24 -5.57
N ILE A 104 -9.17 11.97 -5.93
CA ILE A 104 -9.15 11.62 -7.34
C ILE A 104 -10.55 12.03 -7.80
N MET A 105 -10.66 13.27 -8.26
CA MET A 105 -11.80 13.76 -9.02
C MET A 105 -11.78 12.90 -10.27
N TYR A 106 -12.61 11.86 -10.31
CA TYR A 106 -13.06 11.34 -11.58
C TYR A 106 -13.88 12.48 -12.20
N ASN A 107 -13.28 13.20 -13.14
CA ASN A 107 -14.06 13.99 -14.08
C ASN A 107 -14.81 12.95 -14.94
N ASN A 108 -16.12 12.83 -14.71
CA ASN A 108 -17.05 12.34 -15.72
C ASN A 108 -17.14 13.36 -16.85
#